data_AF-A0A942TBL8-F1
#
_entry.id   AF-A0A942TBL8-F1
#
_cell.length_a   1.000
_cell.length_b   1.000
_cell.length_c   1.000
_cell.angle_alpha   90.00
_cell.angle_beta   90.00
_cell.angle_gamma   90.00
#
_symmetry.space_group_name_H-M   'P 1'
#
loop_
_entity.id
_entity.type
_entity.pdbx_description
1 polymer ?
#
loop_
_entity_poly.entity_id
_entity_poly.type
_entity_poly.pdbx_seq_one_letter_code
_entity_poly.pdbx_strand_id
1 'polypeptide(L)'
;MSSFDKTMRFDYQEDPLEHDVKEVLLHVYAALQEKGYHPINQIVGYLLSGDPAYIPRHQDARNIMRKLERDEIIEELVKSYLKQHREG
;
A
#
# COMPACT_ATOMS: atom_id res chain seq x y z
N MET A 1 3.90 -39.81 -27.09
CA MET A 1 3.06 -38.58 -27.05
C MET A 1 3.34 -37.85 -25.75
N SER A 2 3.41 -36.53 -25.85
CA SER A 2 3.92 -35.58 -24.86
C SER A 2 3.22 -35.67 -23.50
N SER A 3 3.99 -35.74 -22.41
CA SER A 3 3.48 -35.60 -21.05
C SER A 3 4.45 -34.81 -20.19
N PHE A 4 4.78 -33.58 -20.60
CA PHE A 4 5.50 -32.62 -19.76
C PHE A 4 5.01 -31.18 -19.99
N ASP A 5 3.71 -30.98 -20.07
CA ASP A 5 3.10 -29.65 -20.09
C ASP A 5 2.48 -29.34 -18.72
N LYS A 6 3.32 -29.30 -17.68
CA LYS A 6 2.92 -28.80 -16.37
C LYS A 6 3.51 -27.41 -16.22
N THR A 7 2.64 -26.41 -16.31
CA THR A 7 2.97 -25.02 -15.99
C THR A 7 3.55 -24.96 -14.58
N MET A 8 4.82 -24.57 -14.49
CA MET A 8 5.47 -24.26 -13.21
C MET A 8 4.73 -23.05 -12.63
N ARG A 9 4.08 -23.23 -11.47
CA ARG A 9 3.72 -22.07 -10.64
C ARG A 9 5.03 -21.54 -10.10
N PHE A 10 5.39 -20.33 -10.49
CA PHE A 10 6.27 -19.52 -9.66
C PHE A 10 5.49 -19.30 -8.37
N ASP A 11 5.87 -20.03 -7.31
CA ASP A 11 5.56 -19.57 -5.97
C ASP A 11 6.31 -18.25 -5.85
N TYR A 12 5.57 -17.17 -6.04
CA TYR A 12 6.02 -15.83 -5.74
C TYR A 12 6.26 -15.84 -4.23
N GLN A 13 7.49 -16.18 -3.83
CA GLN A 13 7.96 -15.81 -2.51
C GLN A 13 7.99 -14.29 -2.59
N GLU A 14 6.90 -13.68 -2.12
CA GLU A 14 6.84 -12.25 -1.81
C GLU A 14 8.13 -11.95 -1.07
N ASP A 15 9.01 -11.20 -1.73
CA ASP A 15 10.24 -10.74 -1.13
C ASP A 15 9.80 -9.99 0.14
N PRO A 16 10.29 -10.30 1.35
CA PRO A 16 9.90 -9.59 2.56
C PRO A 16 10.29 -8.09 2.55
N LEU A 17 10.88 -7.61 1.44
CA LEU A 17 11.18 -6.23 1.10
C LEU A 17 10.22 -5.62 0.05
N GLU A 18 9.23 -6.35 -0.45
CA GLU A 18 8.06 -5.75 -1.09
C GLU A 18 7.37 -4.92 -0.01
N HIS A 19 7.58 -3.60 -0.10
CA HIS A 19 7.11 -2.59 0.83
C HIS A 19 5.69 -2.90 1.29
N ASP A 20 5.55 -3.49 2.48
CA ASP A 20 4.25 -3.85 3.02
C ASP A 20 3.40 -2.57 3.00
N VAL A 21 2.33 -2.60 2.21
CA VAL A 21 1.40 -1.47 2.04
C VAL A 21 1.01 -0.93 3.41
N LYS A 22 0.83 -1.82 4.39
CA LYS A 22 0.55 -1.48 5.78
C LYS A 22 1.68 -0.66 6.41
N GLU A 23 2.93 -1.08 6.29
CA GLU A 23 4.08 -0.35 6.85
C GLU A 23 4.23 1.03 6.22
N VAL A 24 4.10 1.14 4.90
CA VAL A 24 4.15 2.42 4.19
C VAL A 24 3.02 3.33 4.65
N LEU A 25 1.79 2.83 4.74
CA LEU A 25 0.64 3.61 5.21
C LEU A 25 0.81 4.08 6.66
N LEU A 26 1.34 3.22 7.55
CA LEU A 26 1.61 3.58 8.95
C LEU A 26 2.70 4.65 9.06
N HIS A 27 3.77 4.53 8.28
CA HIS A 27 4.84 5.53 8.23
C HIS A 27 4.35 6.88 7.70
N VAL A 28 3.59 6.87 6.60
CA VAL A 28 2.97 8.06 6.02
C VAL A 28 1.99 8.71 7.01
N TYR A 29 1.20 7.90 7.71
CA TYR A 29 0.29 8.37 8.75
C TYR A 29 1.03 9.10 9.87
N ALA A 30 2.11 8.51 10.40
CA ALA A 30 2.94 9.13 11.44
C ALA A 30 3.57 10.45 10.94
N ALA A 31 4.15 10.45 9.74
CA ALA A 31 4.76 11.64 9.15
C ALA A 31 3.75 12.78 8.95
N LEU A 32 2.49 12.46 8.62
CA LEU A 32 1.39 13.41 8.52
C LEU A 32 0.99 13.98 9.89
N GLN A 33 0.90 13.13 10.92
CA GLN A 33 0.59 13.57 12.29
C GLN A 33 1.67 14.49 12.86
N GLU A 34 2.94 14.15 12.69
CA GLU A 34 4.06 14.98 13.17
C GLU A 34 4.08 16.38 12.55
N LYS A 35 3.59 16.50 11.32
CA LYS A 35 3.47 17.80 10.63
C LYS A 35 2.14 18.53 10.91
N GLY A 36 1.26 17.93 11.71
CA GLY A 36 -0.04 18.53 12.06
C GLY A 36 -1.08 18.48 10.94
N TYR A 37 -0.91 17.61 9.96
CA TYR A 37 -1.93 17.37 8.93
C TYR A 37 -2.98 16.35 9.42
N HIS A 38 -4.15 16.36 8.80
CA HIS A 38 -5.18 15.33 9.03
C HIS A 38 -4.88 14.09 8.17
N PRO A 39 -4.29 13.00 8.72
CA PRO A 39 -3.64 11.99 7.90
C PRO A 39 -4.60 11.28 6.95
N ILE A 40 -5.79 10.93 7.45
CA ILE A 40 -6.83 10.23 6.68
C ILE A 40 -7.23 11.03 5.43
N ASN A 41 -7.46 12.34 5.57
CA ASN A 41 -7.91 13.20 4.47
C ASN A 41 -6.83 13.33 3.40
N GLN A 42 -5.56 13.41 3.81
CA GLN A 42 -4.43 13.49 2.90
C GLN A 42 -4.21 12.18 2.15
N ILE A 43 -4.30 11.04 2.83
CA ILE A 43 -4.19 9.72 2.20
C ILE A 43 -5.34 9.50 1.21
N VAL A 44 -6.58 9.79 1.60
CA VAL A 44 -7.74 9.70 0.69
C VAL A 44 -7.57 10.65 -0.51
N GLY A 45 -7.12 11.87 -0.29
CA GLY A 45 -6.84 12.84 -1.36
C GLY A 45 -5.78 12.32 -2.35
N TYR A 46 -4.70 11.71 -1.84
CA TYR A 46 -3.69 11.07 -2.66
C TYR A 46 -4.24 9.89 -3.47
N LEU A 47 -5.01 8.99 -2.85
CA LEU A 47 -5.57 7.82 -3.53
C LEU A 47 -6.51 8.22 -4.68
N LEU A 48 -7.37 9.21 -4.46
CA LEU A 48 -8.32 9.69 -5.47
C LEU A 48 -7.65 10.47 -6.61
N SER A 49 -6.71 11.37 -6.29
CA SER A 49 -6.12 12.29 -7.28
C SER A 49 -4.84 11.78 -7.93
N GLY A 50 -4.07 10.96 -7.20
CA GLY A 50 -2.69 10.62 -7.56
C GLY A 50 -1.68 11.75 -7.36
N ASP A 51 -2.08 12.90 -6.82
CA ASP A 51 -1.19 14.04 -6.64
C ASP A 51 -0.29 13.83 -5.40
N PRO A 52 1.04 13.68 -5.55
CA PRO A 52 1.94 13.52 -4.43
C PRO A 52 2.04 14.75 -3.52
N ALA A 53 1.48 15.90 -3.88
CA ALA A 53 1.41 17.07 -3.03
C ALA A 53 0.63 16.82 -1.73
N TYR A 54 -0.32 15.88 -1.72
CA TYR A 54 -1.05 15.48 -0.52
C TYR A 54 -0.15 14.84 0.56
N ILE A 55 0.98 14.25 0.19
CA ILE A 55 1.89 13.61 1.15
C ILE A 55 3.09 14.52 1.42
N PRO A 56 3.46 14.82 2.68
CA PRO A 56 4.61 15.67 2.97
C PRO A 56 5.92 15.01 2.55
N ARG A 57 6.95 15.82 2.24
CA ARG A 57 8.32 15.33 2.01
C ARG A 57 9.05 14.91 3.30
N HIS A 58 8.35 14.95 4.44
CA HIS A 58 8.90 14.64 5.75
C HIS A 58 9.18 13.14 5.89
N GLN A 59 10.29 12.78 6.54
CA GLN A 59 10.68 11.39 6.78
C GLN A 59 10.60 10.48 5.55
N ASP A 60 10.89 11.02 4.36
CA ASP A 60 10.80 10.28 3.08
C ASP A 60 9.39 9.74 2.73
N ALA A 61 8.34 10.13 3.48
CA ALA A 61 6.98 9.61 3.36
C ALA A 61 6.42 9.70 1.93
N ARG A 62 6.63 10.85 1.26
CA ARG A 62 6.21 11.04 -0.13
C ARG A 62 6.91 10.08 -1.09
N ASN A 63 8.19 9.81 -0.90
CA ASN A 63 8.93 8.97 -1.83
C ASN A 63 8.54 7.50 -1.66
N ILE A 64 8.43 7.02 -0.42
CA ILE A 64 7.98 5.65 -0.17
C ILE A 64 6.53 5.43 -0.64
N MET A 65 5.62 6.40 -0.44
CA MET A 65 4.23 6.29 -0.91
C MET A 65 4.12 6.22 -2.43
N ARG A 66 5.06 6.85 -3.15
CA ARG A 66 5.12 6.84 -4.62
C ARG A 66 5.73 5.57 -5.21
N LYS A 67 6.35 4.71 -4.39
CA LYS A 67 6.86 3.41 -4.84
C LYS A 67 5.75 2.37 -4.97
N LEU A 68 4.60 2.62 -4.33
CA LEU A 68 3.42 1.77 -4.40
C LEU A 68 2.48 2.26 -5.49
N GLU A 69 1.88 1.34 -6.23
CA GLU A 69 0.79 1.68 -7.12
C GLU A 69 -0.50 1.89 -6.30
N ARG A 70 -1.35 2.81 -6.74
CA ARG A 70 -2.53 3.22 -5.94
C ARG A 70 -3.58 2.12 -5.84
N ASP A 71 -3.72 1.33 -6.88
CA ASP A 71 -4.62 0.18 -6.92
C ASP A 71 -4.17 -0.91 -5.94
N GLU A 72 -2.87 -1.16 -5.79
CA GLU A 72 -2.31 -2.05 -4.75
C GLU A 72 -2.74 -1.59 -3.35
N ILE A 73 -2.62 -0.28 -3.08
CA ILE A 73 -3.02 0.28 -1.79
C ILE A 73 -4.52 0.12 -1.55
N ILE A 74 -5.35 0.42 -2.55
CA ILE A 74 -6.81 0.30 -2.44
C ILE A 74 -7.23 -1.16 -2.27
N GLU A 75 -6.62 -2.07 -3.02
CA GLU A 75 -6.89 -3.51 -2.93
C GLU A 75 -6.62 -4.02 -1.52
N GLU A 76 -5.46 -3.69 -0.94
CA GLU A 76 -5.10 -4.12 0.41
C GLU A 76 -6.02 -3.51 1.47
N LEU A 77 -6.41 -2.24 1.33
CA LEU A 77 -7.38 -1.59 2.22
C LEU A 77 -8.75 -2.31 2.18
N VAL A 78 -9.23 -2.69 1.00
CA VAL A 78 -10.49 -3.42 0.83
C VAL A 78 -10.39 -4.84 1.41
N LYS A 79 -9.31 -5.57 1.13
CA LYS A 79 -9.05 -6.90 1.71
C LYS A 79 -9.05 -6.84 3.23
N SER A 80 -8.29 -5.92 3.80
CA SER A 80 -8.17 -5.73 5.25
C SER A 80 -9.51 -5.39 5.89
N TYR A 81 -10.28 -4.46 5.31
CA TYR A 81 -11.61 -4.10 5.80
C TYR A 81 -12.57 -5.31 5.79
N LEU A 82 -12.65 -6.05 4.68
CA LEU A 82 -13.53 -7.22 4.59
C LEU A 82 -13.10 -8.35 5.53
N LYS A 83 -11.79 -8.57 5.70
CA LYS A 83 -11.26 -9.56 6.64
C LYS A 83 -11.68 -9.25 8.08
N GLN A 84 -11.51 -8.00 8.51
CA GLN A 84 -11.90 -7.56 9.86
C GLN A 84 -13.40 -7.72 10.15
N HIS A 85 -14.26 -7.64 9.13
CA HIS A 85 -15.72 -7.73 9.29
C HIS A 85 -16.31 -9.11 8.98
N ARG A 86 -15.51 -10.05 8.44
CA ARG A 86 -15.93 -11.44 8.18
C ARG A 86 -15.47 -12.42 9.24
N GLU A 87 -14.47 -12.05 10.05
CA GLU A 87 -14.00 -12.82 11.20
C GLU A 87 -14.73 -12.45 12.51
N GLY A 88 -15.82 -11.67 12.41
CA GLY A 88 -16.69 -11.25 13.52
C GLY A 88 -18.10 -11.79 13.44
#